data_AF-A0A2X0PIX9-F1
#
_entry.id   AF-A0A2X0PIX9-F1
#
_cell.length_a   1.000
_cell.length_b   1.000
_cell.length_c   1.000
_cell.angle_alpha   90.00
_cell.angle_beta   90.00
_cell.angle_gamma   90.00
#
_symmetry.space_group_name_H-M   'P 1'
#
loop_
_entity.id
_entity.type
_entity.pdbx_description
1 polymer ?
#
loop_
_entity_poly.entity_id
_entity_poly.type
_entity_poly.pdbx_seq_one_letter_code
_entity_poly.pdbx_strand_id
1 'polypeptide(L)'
;MDSRPDMLVGPKTETDEFLQRVKPSANNTTGFPWYWVCIPRSKDDKEDALKPAEEQSFESRVDFMEQGQVLVDKLTKDCKHIAVSSAPRTTLGFPRGHLTDRPLGLILQETAPVRGNKKTGAKSQKELREIEHAKFNDQVAALAKKYNVLTGKWLLYPTADNVDAIWAKVVNAIAKPDGALAKTGIVHTAKVSTHAEEGQGYVICIYCDDSWDRDGVGKAFKCLVRELGLVSSAYKSDANTLLGIDSKHSSGIRSSLYGKTDFMTKDEIEQAIEKRKAELEAPVKVPKKLEKEEEEDGFVTDEDSDEEAPKAKKQKV
;
A
#
# COMPACT_ATOMS: atom_id res chain seq x y z
N MET A 1 -11.29 -26.14 7.02
CA MET A 1 -11.30 -24.66 6.93
C MET A 1 -12.57 -24.29 6.20
N ASP A 2 -13.65 -24.07 6.95
CA ASP A 2 -14.89 -23.62 6.33
C ASP A 2 -14.69 -22.25 5.67
N SER A 3 -15.33 -22.07 4.53
CA SER A 3 -15.16 -20.88 3.69
C SER A 3 -15.72 -19.64 4.38
N ARG A 4 -14.84 -18.84 5.01
CA ARG A 4 -15.13 -17.45 5.42
C ARG A 4 -15.83 -16.72 4.25
N PRO A 5 -17.13 -16.36 4.32
CA PRO A 5 -17.86 -15.80 3.18
C PRO A 5 -17.35 -14.41 2.79
N ASP A 6 -16.71 -13.73 3.74
CA ASP A 6 -16.00 -12.46 3.68
C ASP A 6 -14.59 -12.56 3.06
N MET A 7 -14.06 -13.77 2.84
CA MET A 7 -12.67 -13.98 2.37
C MET A 7 -12.60 -14.69 1.01
N LEU A 8 -11.89 -14.08 0.07
CA LEU A 8 -11.48 -14.74 -1.17
C LEU A 8 -10.04 -15.24 -1.07
N VAL A 9 -9.87 -16.55 -1.22
CA VAL A 9 -8.55 -17.19 -1.34
C VAL A 9 -8.26 -17.44 -2.82
N GLY A 10 -7.22 -16.80 -3.35
CA GLY A 10 -6.71 -17.02 -4.72
C GLY A 10 -5.72 -18.21 -4.81
N PRO A 11 -5.00 -18.35 -5.94
CA PRO A 11 -5.34 -17.77 -7.23
C PRO A 11 -6.62 -18.42 -7.80
N LYS A 12 -7.50 -17.61 -8.40
CA LYS A 12 -8.77 -18.04 -9.02
C LYS A 12 -9.03 -17.29 -10.32
N THR A 13 -9.52 -17.98 -11.34
CA THR A 13 -9.94 -17.39 -12.62
C THR A 13 -11.20 -16.53 -12.45
N GLU A 14 -12.12 -16.97 -11.60
CA GLU A 14 -13.42 -16.33 -11.36
C GLU A 14 -13.41 -15.57 -10.02
N THR A 15 -13.47 -14.25 -10.12
CA THR A 15 -13.55 -13.31 -8.98
C THR A 15 -14.93 -12.68 -8.84
N ASP A 16 -15.79 -12.87 -9.83
CA ASP A 16 -16.92 -11.97 -10.07
C ASP A 16 -18.10 -12.32 -9.16
N GLU A 17 -18.34 -13.60 -8.87
CA GLU A 17 -19.30 -14.03 -7.84
C GLU A 17 -18.97 -13.45 -6.46
N PHE A 18 -17.68 -13.43 -6.11
CA PHE A 18 -17.22 -12.82 -4.86
C PHE A 18 -17.52 -11.31 -4.87
N LEU A 19 -17.12 -10.60 -5.93
CA LEU A 19 -17.35 -9.14 -6.05
C LEU A 19 -18.83 -8.74 -6.14
N GLN A 20 -19.70 -9.61 -6.67
CA GLN A 20 -21.15 -9.39 -6.64
C GLN A 20 -21.71 -9.50 -5.22
N ARG A 21 -21.16 -10.41 -4.40
CA ARG A 21 -21.57 -10.65 -3.01
C ARG A 21 -20.97 -9.66 -2.01
N VAL A 22 -19.68 -9.32 -2.14
CA VAL A 22 -18.94 -8.47 -1.20
C VAL A 22 -18.79 -7.04 -1.72
N LYS A 23 -19.85 -6.23 -1.58
CA LYS A 23 -19.85 -4.80 -1.91
C LYS A 23 -19.67 -3.97 -0.63
N PRO A 24 -18.49 -3.40 -0.36
CA PRO A 24 -18.25 -2.55 0.80
C PRO A 24 -19.28 -1.44 0.99
N SER A 25 -19.77 -0.84 -0.11
CA SER A 25 -20.78 0.24 -0.08
C SER A 25 -22.14 -0.20 0.48
N ALA A 26 -22.45 -1.49 0.39
CA ALA A 26 -23.78 -2.05 0.61
C ALA A 26 -23.86 -3.00 1.82
N ASN A 27 -22.80 -3.14 2.62
CA ASN A 27 -22.85 -4.03 3.78
C ASN A 27 -23.73 -3.46 4.89
N ASN A 28 -24.83 -4.15 5.16
CA ASN A 28 -25.74 -3.91 6.27
C ASN A 28 -25.55 -4.92 7.44
N THR A 29 -24.60 -5.85 7.32
CA THR A 29 -24.41 -6.95 8.27
C THR A 29 -23.42 -6.58 9.37
N THR A 30 -23.89 -6.55 10.61
CA THR A 30 -23.13 -6.20 11.82
C THR A 30 -22.00 -7.18 12.19
N GLY A 31 -21.92 -8.34 11.54
CA GLY A 31 -20.98 -9.42 11.88
C GLY A 31 -19.62 -9.38 11.17
N PHE A 32 -19.49 -8.70 10.03
CA PHE A 32 -18.28 -8.72 9.20
C PHE A 32 -17.83 -7.30 8.83
N PRO A 33 -17.05 -6.60 9.68
CA PRO A 33 -16.60 -5.23 9.43
C PRO A 33 -15.51 -5.09 8.34
N TRP A 34 -15.00 -6.22 7.82
CA TRP A 34 -13.96 -6.28 6.80
C TRP A 34 -14.25 -7.38 5.77
N TYR A 35 -14.00 -7.11 4.50
CA TYR A 35 -13.83 -8.15 3.48
C TYR A 35 -12.35 -8.33 3.14
N TRP A 36 -11.97 -9.55 2.80
CA TRP A 36 -10.58 -9.98 2.65
C TRP A 36 -10.32 -10.65 1.30
N VAL A 37 -9.12 -10.46 0.77
CA VAL A 37 -8.59 -11.24 -0.35
C VAL A 37 -7.15 -11.62 -0.04
N CYS A 38 -6.79 -12.88 -0.21
CA CYS A 38 -5.45 -13.40 0.08
C CYS A 38 -4.96 -14.39 -0.99
N ILE A 39 -3.64 -14.47 -1.12
CA ILE A 39 -2.93 -15.49 -1.91
C ILE A 39 -2.31 -16.47 -0.93
N PRO A 40 -2.61 -17.78 -1.01
CA PRO A 40 -1.90 -18.81 -0.26
C PRO A 40 -0.39 -18.72 -0.54
N ARG A 41 0.38 -18.63 0.53
CA ARG A 41 1.83 -18.82 0.51
C ARG A 41 2.16 -20.27 0.83
N SER A 42 3.40 -20.68 0.61
CA SER A 42 3.83 -22.05 0.87
C SER A 42 3.79 -22.36 2.36
N LYS A 43 3.75 -23.64 2.75
CA LYS A 43 3.80 -24.02 4.18
C LYS A 43 5.15 -23.72 4.84
N ASP A 44 6.19 -23.50 4.04
CA ASP A 44 7.53 -23.12 4.49
C ASP A 44 7.63 -21.60 4.76
N ASP A 45 6.72 -20.81 4.18
CA ASP A 45 6.50 -19.42 4.56
C ASP A 45 5.85 -19.38 5.95
N LYS A 46 6.69 -19.33 6.99
CA LYS A 46 6.33 -19.30 8.43
C LYS A 46 4.94 -18.72 8.66
N GLU A 47 3.95 -19.54 9.02
CA GLU A 47 2.54 -19.15 8.98
C GLU A 47 2.21 -17.85 9.74
N ASP A 48 2.91 -17.55 10.84
CA ASP A 48 2.73 -16.29 11.59
C ASP A 48 3.41 -15.07 10.95
N ALA A 49 4.53 -15.23 10.23
CA ALA A 49 5.33 -14.10 9.74
C ALA A 49 4.62 -13.23 8.69
N LEU A 50 3.62 -13.78 8.00
CA LEU A 50 2.83 -13.11 6.96
C LEU A 50 1.42 -12.75 7.42
N LYS A 51 1.11 -12.87 8.72
CA LYS A 51 -0.19 -12.44 9.26
C LYS A 51 -0.21 -10.93 9.49
N PRO A 52 -1.30 -10.23 9.14
CA PRO A 52 -1.58 -8.88 9.63
C PRO A 52 -1.45 -8.77 11.16
N ALA A 53 -1.10 -7.59 11.70
CA ALA A 53 -1.02 -7.31 13.15
C ALA A 53 -2.19 -7.86 13.98
N GLU A 54 -3.38 -7.89 13.40
CA GLU A 54 -4.62 -8.34 14.01
C GLU A 54 -4.68 -9.87 14.16
N GLU A 55 -4.13 -10.62 13.20
CA GLU A 55 -4.11 -12.10 13.14
C GLU A 55 -2.80 -12.71 13.68
N GLN A 56 -1.78 -11.89 14.01
CA GLN A 56 -0.54 -12.30 14.69
C GLN A 56 -0.81 -13.04 16.02
N SER A 57 0.03 -14.04 16.35
CA SER A 57 -0.13 -14.87 17.56
C SER A 57 0.07 -14.07 18.85
N PHE A 58 -0.70 -14.42 19.90
CA PHE A 58 -0.74 -13.63 21.14
C PHE A 58 0.62 -13.55 21.84
N GLU A 59 1.34 -14.67 21.95
CA GLU A 59 2.64 -14.76 22.60
C GLU A 59 3.70 -13.89 21.90
N SER A 60 3.85 -14.02 20.57
CA SER A 60 4.78 -13.20 19.78
C SER A 60 4.46 -11.70 19.83
N ARG A 61 3.18 -11.32 19.97
CA ARG A 61 2.75 -9.92 20.12
C ARG A 61 3.12 -9.34 21.48
N VAL A 62 2.91 -10.07 22.58
CA VAL A 62 3.15 -9.58 23.94
C VAL A 62 4.63 -9.21 24.12
N ASP A 63 5.53 -10.14 23.80
CA ASP A 63 6.98 -9.95 23.87
C ASP A 63 7.48 -8.77 23.01
N PHE A 64 6.97 -8.68 21.77
CA PHE A 64 7.28 -7.59 20.85
C PHE A 64 6.79 -6.23 21.40
N MET A 65 5.58 -6.18 21.94
CA MET A 65 4.98 -4.96 22.47
C MET A 65 5.70 -4.50 23.74
N GLU A 66 6.08 -5.40 24.66
CA GLU A 66 6.80 -5.04 25.89
C GLU A 66 8.17 -4.41 25.58
N GLN A 67 9.00 -5.09 24.78
CA GLN A 67 10.31 -4.56 24.38
C GLN A 67 10.18 -3.33 23.49
N GLY A 68 9.18 -3.28 22.62
CA GLY A 68 8.93 -2.14 21.74
C GLY A 68 8.44 -0.91 22.49
N GLN A 69 7.66 -1.05 23.57
CA GLN A 69 7.21 0.08 24.38
C GLN A 69 8.38 0.83 25.02
N VAL A 70 9.45 0.13 25.43
CA VAL A 70 10.70 0.76 25.91
C VAL A 70 11.30 1.69 24.84
N LEU A 71 11.22 1.31 23.55
CA LEU A 71 11.66 2.14 22.43
C LEU A 71 10.72 3.34 22.21
N VAL A 72 9.40 3.13 22.32
CA VAL A 72 8.37 4.19 22.19
C VAL A 72 8.52 5.24 23.29
N ASP A 73 8.74 4.82 24.54
CA ASP A 73 8.92 5.70 25.69
C ASP A 73 10.20 6.52 25.57
N LYS A 74 11.31 5.87 25.15
CA LYS A 74 12.57 6.55 24.84
C LYS A 74 12.39 7.59 23.74
N LEU A 75 11.82 7.20 22.58
CA LEU A 75 11.53 8.10 21.47
C LEU A 75 10.68 9.29 21.91
N THR A 76 9.65 9.03 22.71
CA THR A 76 8.73 10.05 23.23
C THR A 76 9.44 11.03 24.15
N LYS A 77 10.30 10.53 25.05
CA LYS A 77 11.14 11.36 25.92
C LYS A 77 12.11 12.23 25.10
N ASP A 78 12.83 11.64 24.16
CA ASP A 78 13.83 12.33 23.34
C ASP A 78 13.18 13.41 22.46
N CYS A 79 12.04 13.11 21.83
CA CYS A 79 11.26 14.09 21.05
C CYS A 79 10.68 15.21 21.91
N LYS A 80 10.23 14.92 23.14
CA LYS A 80 9.77 15.94 24.09
C LYS A 80 10.92 16.85 24.54
N HIS A 81 12.12 16.32 24.79
CA HIS A 81 13.29 17.15 25.09
C HIS A 81 13.66 18.08 23.93
N ILE A 82 13.60 17.60 22.68
CA ILE A 82 13.79 18.44 21.48
C ILE A 82 12.76 19.58 21.45
N ALA A 83 11.49 19.30 21.75
CA ALA A 83 10.43 20.32 21.76
C ALA A 83 10.56 21.35 22.90
N VAL A 84 10.78 20.91 24.15
CA VAL A 84 10.87 21.79 25.33
C VAL A 84 12.05 22.77 25.26
N SER A 85 13.07 22.47 24.45
CA SER A 85 14.19 23.39 24.17
C SER A 85 13.77 24.73 23.53
N SER A 86 12.52 24.90 23.09
CA SER A 86 12.00 26.16 22.52
C SER A 86 11.40 27.15 23.53
N ALA A 87 11.59 26.97 24.83
CA ALA A 87 11.12 27.94 25.83
C ALA A 87 11.70 29.34 25.52
N PRO A 88 10.88 30.42 25.57
CA PRO A 88 11.35 31.75 25.23
C PRO A 88 12.46 32.18 26.20
N ARG A 89 13.44 32.95 25.71
CA ARG A 89 14.28 33.76 26.61
C ARG A 89 13.35 34.75 27.31
N THR A 90 12.98 34.46 28.55
CA THR A 90 12.53 35.49 29.49
C THR A 90 13.68 36.49 29.61
N THR A 91 13.52 37.62 28.94
CA THR A 91 14.35 38.81 29.16
C THR A 91 13.99 39.37 30.54
N LEU A 92 14.45 38.70 31.59
CA LEU A 92 14.59 39.30 32.91
C LEU A 92 15.51 40.51 32.72
N GLY A 93 14.90 41.70 32.73
CA GLY A 93 15.64 42.94 32.67
C GLY A 93 16.49 43.06 33.92
N PHE A 94 17.77 42.72 33.80
CA PHE A 94 18.75 42.97 34.85
C PHE A 94 18.81 44.48 35.10
N PRO A 95 18.49 44.98 36.31
CA PRO A 95 18.83 46.34 36.66
C PRO A 95 20.36 46.48 36.62
N ARG A 96 20.85 47.63 36.16
CA ARG A 96 22.29 47.93 36.08
C ARG A 96 22.89 48.03 37.49
N GLY A 97 23.28 46.89 38.06
CA GLY A 97 24.02 46.75 39.30
C GLY A 97 25.50 46.46 39.05
N HIS A 98 26.35 46.84 40.01
CA HIS A 98 27.81 46.76 39.93
C HIS A 98 28.37 45.35 39.68
N LEU A 99 29.51 45.30 38.99
CA LEU A 99 30.37 44.12 38.84
C LEU A 99 31.03 43.75 40.17
N THR A 100 30.73 42.57 40.71
CA THR A 100 31.67 41.76 41.53
C THR A 100 31.44 40.27 41.30
N ASP A 101 32.51 39.48 41.40
CA ASP A 101 32.57 38.08 40.95
C ASP A 101 31.62 37.11 41.66
N ARG A 102 31.01 36.20 40.88
CA ARG A 102 30.62 34.84 41.28
C ARG A 102 30.83 33.86 40.12
N PRO A 103 31.15 32.57 40.41
CA PRO A 103 31.76 31.68 39.42
C PRO A 103 30.80 31.25 38.30
N LEU A 104 31.37 31.09 37.10
CA LEU A 104 30.69 30.62 35.89
C LEU A 104 30.30 29.14 35.97
N GLY A 105 29.20 28.85 36.67
CA GLY A 105 28.44 27.61 36.54
C GLY A 105 27.69 27.55 35.20
N LEU A 106 28.43 27.51 34.09
CA LEU A 106 27.88 27.48 32.72
C LEU A 106 27.36 26.08 32.36
N ILE A 107 26.21 25.70 32.91
CA ILE A 107 25.35 24.70 32.26
C ILE A 107 24.60 25.42 31.13
N LEU A 108 25.27 25.59 29.99
CA LEU A 108 24.59 25.86 28.73
C LEU A 108 23.73 24.64 28.39
N GLN A 109 22.44 24.70 28.70
CA GLN A 109 21.47 23.87 27.99
C GLN A 109 21.44 24.38 26.55
N GLU A 110 22.21 23.71 25.70
CA GLU A 110 22.39 24.04 24.30
C GLU A 110 21.11 23.69 23.53
N THR A 111 20.21 24.68 23.40
CA THR A 111 18.88 24.46 22.83
C THR A 111 18.92 24.38 21.31
N ALA A 112 18.27 23.35 20.74
CA ALA A 112 18.23 23.15 19.31
C ALA A 112 17.33 24.20 18.63
N PRO A 113 17.83 24.95 17.64
CA PRO A 113 17.05 26.01 17.02
C PRO A 113 15.87 25.45 16.20
N VAL A 114 14.76 26.19 16.14
CA VAL A 114 13.56 25.81 15.38
C VAL A 114 13.87 25.65 13.88
N ARG A 115 14.82 26.43 13.35
CA ARG A 115 15.36 26.31 11.99
C ARG A 115 16.87 26.07 12.06
N GLY A 116 17.37 25.17 11.22
CA GLY A 116 18.81 24.87 11.15
C GLY A 116 19.59 26.00 10.49
N ASN A 117 20.89 26.05 10.73
CA ASN A 117 21.79 27.06 10.18
C ASN A 117 23.03 26.40 9.56
N LYS A 118 23.09 26.41 8.22
CA LYS A 118 24.19 25.82 7.45
C LYS A 118 25.56 26.46 7.75
N LYS A 119 25.62 27.71 8.22
CA LYS A 119 26.88 28.40 8.54
C LYS A 119 27.47 27.99 9.90
N THR A 120 26.63 27.53 10.83
CA THR A 120 27.05 27.13 12.19
C THR A 120 26.93 25.62 12.43
N GLY A 121 26.53 24.84 11.42
CA GLY A 121 26.28 23.40 11.54
C GLY A 121 25.08 23.01 12.41
N ALA A 122 24.34 23.98 12.95
CA ALA A 122 23.24 23.72 13.89
C ALA A 122 22.05 23.08 13.17
N LYS A 123 21.65 21.88 13.62
CA LYS A 123 20.47 21.15 13.13
C LYS A 123 19.18 21.77 13.67
N SER A 124 18.14 21.77 12.86
CA SER A 124 16.78 22.12 13.30
C SER A 124 16.20 21.06 14.22
N GLN A 125 15.23 21.46 15.04
CA GLN A 125 14.38 20.52 15.79
C GLN A 125 13.69 19.48 14.89
N LYS A 126 13.37 19.82 13.62
CA LYS A 126 12.80 18.87 12.66
C LYS A 126 13.82 17.78 12.29
N GLU A 127 15.03 18.18 11.88
CA GLU A 127 16.11 17.25 11.54
C GLU A 127 16.50 16.36 12.72
N LEU A 128 16.47 16.88 13.95
CA LEU A 128 16.70 16.07 15.16
C LEU A 128 15.59 15.04 15.41
N ARG A 129 14.31 15.41 15.25
CA ARG A 129 13.20 14.43 15.33
C ARG A 129 13.28 13.39 14.21
N GLU A 130 13.71 13.77 13.00
CA GLU A 130 13.92 12.83 11.90
C GLU A 130 15.08 11.86 12.18
N ILE A 131 16.14 12.30 12.86
CA ILE A 131 17.25 11.44 13.33
C ILE A 131 16.79 10.46 14.42
N GLU A 132 16.06 10.90 15.44
CA GLU A 132 15.55 9.99 16.47
C GLU A 132 14.49 9.02 15.92
N HIS A 133 13.67 9.46 14.96
CA HIS A 133 12.74 8.60 14.23
C HIS A 133 13.46 7.53 13.40
N ALA A 134 14.57 7.87 12.73
CA ALA A 134 15.38 6.90 12.00
C ALA A 134 15.95 5.82 12.93
N LYS A 135 16.58 6.22 14.05
CA LYS A 135 17.10 5.30 15.07
C LYS A 135 16.01 4.39 15.63
N PHE A 136 14.84 4.96 15.94
CA PHE A 136 13.68 4.19 16.40
C PHE A 136 13.25 3.15 15.36
N ASN A 137 13.14 3.53 14.08
CA ASN A 137 12.78 2.59 13.02
C ASN A 137 13.81 1.47 12.83
N ASP A 138 15.11 1.74 12.96
CA ASP A 138 16.16 0.72 12.89
C ASP A 138 16.07 -0.27 14.07
N GLN A 139 15.79 0.23 15.28
CA GLN A 139 15.59 -0.60 16.48
C GLN A 139 14.30 -1.43 16.39
N VAL A 140 13.22 -0.84 15.90
CA VAL A 140 11.95 -1.53 15.64
C VAL A 140 12.10 -2.57 14.51
N ALA A 141 12.93 -2.33 13.49
CA ALA A 141 13.24 -3.32 12.44
C ALA A 141 13.90 -4.57 13.03
N ALA A 142 14.91 -4.39 13.88
CA ALA A 142 15.60 -5.48 14.55
C ALA A 142 14.65 -6.28 15.45
N LEU A 143 13.76 -5.59 16.18
CA LEU A 143 12.77 -6.22 17.05
C LEU A 143 11.67 -6.96 16.25
N ALA A 144 11.16 -6.33 15.19
CA ALA A 144 10.19 -6.93 14.27
C ALA A 144 10.74 -8.21 13.64
N LYS A 145 12.01 -8.21 13.21
CA LYS A 145 12.68 -9.41 12.68
C LYS A 145 12.88 -10.51 13.73
N LYS A 146 13.18 -10.15 14.99
CA LYS A 146 13.27 -11.10 16.11
C LYS A 146 11.94 -11.81 16.38
N TYR A 147 10.82 -11.08 16.29
CA TYR A 147 9.48 -11.57 16.62
C TYR A 147 8.60 -11.90 15.39
N ASN A 148 9.16 -11.89 14.18
CA ASN A 148 8.47 -12.09 12.89
C ASN A 148 7.29 -11.11 12.62
N VAL A 149 7.28 -9.91 13.23
CA VAL A 149 6.28 -8.85 12.99
C VAL A 149 6.70 -7.98 11.79
N LEU A 150 6.92 -8.62 10.65
CA LEU A 150 7.54 -7.98 9.46
C LEU A 150 6.52 -7.25 8.57
N THR A 151 5.28 -7.74 8.53
CA THR A 151 4.23 -7.23 7.65
C THR A 151 3.95 -5.73 7.79
N GLY A 152 3.35 -5.14 6.77
CA GLY A 152 2.86 -3.78 6.79
C GLY A 152 1.92 -3.53 5.62
N LYS A 153 1.27 -2.37 5.58
CA LYS A 153 0.20 -2.10 4.62
C LYS A 153 0.29 -0.73 3.95
N TRP A 154 0.03 -0.71 2.64
CA TRP A 154 -0.36 0.48 1.90
C TRP A 154 -1.82 0.81 2.19
N LEU A 155 -2.10 2.09 2.46
CA LEU A 155 -3.43 2.61 2.82
C LEU A 155 -4.06 3.37 1.64
N LEU A 156 -5.29 2.99 1.26
CA LEU A 156 -6.15 3.74 0.34
C LEU A 156 -7.39 4.21 1.11
N TYR A 157 -7.88 5.41 0.80
CA TYR A 157 -9.07 5.99 1.43
C TYR A 157 -10.13 6.31 0.36
N PRO A 158 -10.87 5.30 -0.13
CA PRO A 158 -11.97 5.51 -1.07
C PRO A 158 -13.17 6.26 -0.47
N THR A 159 -13.94 6.92 -1.35
CA THR A 159 -15.26 7.47 -1.02
C THR A 159 -16.34 6.38 -1.18
N ALA A 160 -17.55 6.64 -0.67
CA ALA A 160 -18.68 5.72 -0.85
C ALA A 160 -18.96 5.41 -2.33
N ASP A 161 -18.80 6.38 -3.22
CA ASP A 161 -19.08 6.25 -4.66
C ASP A 161 -18.07 5.36 -5.41
N ASN A 162 -16.86 5.17 -4.86
CA ASN A 162 -15.78 4.47 -5.56
C ASN A 162 -15.15 3.29 -4.80
N VAL A 163 -15.54 3.03 -3.54
CA VAL A 163 -15.00 1.93 -2.73
C VAL A 163 -15.17 0.57 -3.43
N ASP A 164 -16.34 0.27 -3.99
CA ASP A 164 -16.59 -1.00 -4.67
C ASP A 164 -15.71 -1.17 -5.93
N ALA A 165 -15.54 -0.09 -6.70
CA ALA A 165 -14.73 -0.10 -7.92
C ALA A 165 -13.22 -0.22 -7.63
N ILE A 166 -12.74 0.44 -6.57
CA ILE A 166 -11.35 0.32 -6.12
C ILE A 166 -11.10 -1.06 -5.50
N TRP A 167 -12.05 -1.58 -4.70
CA TRP A 167 -11.97 -2.94 -4.16
C TRP A 167 -11.93 -3.99 -5.27
N ALA A 168 -12.79 -3.88 -6.28
CA ALA A 168 -12.77 -4.75 -7.45
C ALA A 168 -11.41 -4.76 -8.16
N LYS A 169 -10.77 -3.60 -8.35
CA LYS A 169 -9.40 -3.52 -8.91
C LYS A 169 -8.38 -4.26 -8.04
N VAL A 170 -8.42 -4.07 -6.73
CA VAL A 170 -7.49 -4.72 -5.78
C VAL A 170 -7.69 -6.23 -5.73
N VAL A 171 -8.94 -6.71 -5.64
CA VAL A 171 -9.29 -8.13 -5.68
C VAL A 171 -8.82 -8.79 -6.97
N ASN A 172 -9.09 -8.18 -8.13
CA ASN A 172 -8.64 -8.72 -9.41
C ASN A 172 -7.10 -8.79 -9.49
N ALA A 173 -6.40 -7.76 -9.00
CA ALA A 173 -4.95 -7.71 -9.06
C ALA A 173 -4.24 -8.67 -8.07
N ILE A 174 -4.92 -9.15 -7.03
CA ILE A 174 -4.39 -10.10 -6.04
C ILE A 174 -4.86 -11.53 -6.33
N ALA A 175 -6.15 -11.74 -6.58
CA ALA A 175 -6.72 -13.08 -6.66
C ALA A 175 -6.59 -13.77 -8.03
N LYS A 176 -6.38 -13.04 -9.14
CA LYS A 176 -6.25 -13.68 -10.46
C LYS A 176 -4.84 -14.26 -10.67
N PRO A 177 -4.68 -15.41 -11.38
CA PRO A 177 -3.37 -15.99 -11.67
C PRO A 177 -2.40 -15.03 -12.37
N ASP A 178 -2.93 -14.10 -13.17
CA ASP A 178 -2.20 -13.06 -13.88
C ASP A 178 -2.28 -11.67 -13.19
N GLY A 179 -2.80 -11.62 -11.96
CA GLY A 179 -3.01 -10.39 -11.20
C GLY A 179 -1.72 -9.57 -11.00
N ALA A 180 -1.81 -8.27 -11.26
CA ALA A 180 -0.64 -7.38 -11.23
C ALA A 180 0.04 -7.29 -9.85
N LEU A 181 -0.75 -7.26 -8.76
CA LEU A 181 -0.22 -7.25 -7.39
C LEU A 181 0.31 -8.64 -7.01
N ALA A 182 -0.33 -9.73 -7.41
CA ALA A 182 0.18 -11.09 -7.22
C ALA A 182 1.58 -11.27 -7.85
N LYS A 183 1.75 -10.81 -9.10
CA LYS A 183 3.03 -10.79 -9.84
C LYS A 183 4.14 -9.96 -9.17
N THR A 184 3.83 -9.13 -8.16
CA THR A 184 4.89 -8.47 -7.38
C THR A 184 5.68 -9.46 -6.54
N GLY A 185 5.07 -10.58 -6.13
CA GLY A 185 5.67 -11.60 -5.25
C GLY A 185 5.77 -11.20 -3.78
N ILE A 186 5.38 -9.97 -3.44
CA ILE A 186 5.53 -9.38 -2.10
C ILE A 186 4.20 -8.93 -1.48
N VAL A 187 3.08 -8.96 -2.24
CA VAL A 187 1.72 -8.72 -1.72
C VAL A 187 1.05 -10.06 -1.46
N HIS A 188 0.65 -10.33 -0.22
CA HIS A 188 -0.06 -11.57 0.16
C HIS A 188 -1.56 -11.37 0.38
N THR A 189 -1.98 -10.23 0.95
CA THR A 189 -3.37 -10.00 1.40
C THR A 189 -3.80 -8.55 1.18
N ALA A 190 -5.10 -8.32 0.96
CA ALA A 190 -5.72 -7.03 1.19
C ALA A 190 -7.05 -7.16 1.96
N LYS A 191 -7.44 -6.09 2.65
CA LYS A 191 -8.77 -5.95 3.27
C LYS A 191 -9.40 -4.60 2.99
N VAL A 192 -10.72 -4.54 3.01
CA VAL A 192 -11.53 -3.31 2.87
C VAL A 192 -12.51 -3.21 4.03
N SER A 193 -12.66 -2.02 4.61
CA SER A 193 -13.69 -1.78 5.63
C SER A 193 -15.08 -1.85 4.98
N THR A 194 -16.07 -2.39 5.68
CA THR A 194 -17.44 -2.47 5.16
C THR A 194 -18.36 -1.36 5.69
N HIS A 195 -17.79 -0.46 6.47
CA HIS A 195 -18.45 0.75 6.95
C HIS A 195 -17.50 1.92 6.75
N ALA A 196 -18.08 3.08 6.45
CA ALA A 196 -17.36 4.34 6.40
C ALA A 196 -17.22 4.88 7.84
N GLU A 197 -16.00 5.18 8.28
CA GLU A 197 -15.79 5.90 9.54
C GLU A 197 -16.17 7.37 9.34
N GLU A 198 -16.88 7.95 10.32
CA GLU A 198 -17.36 9.33 10.24
C GLU A 198 -16.19 10.32 10.05
N GLY A 199 -16.19 11.02 8.92
CA GLY A 199 -15.11 11.95 8.53
C GLY A 199 -13.84 11.31 7.93
N GLN A 200 -13.68 9.99 7.93
CA GLN A 200 -12.55 9.30 7.26
C GLN A 200 -12.95 8.47 6.04
N GLY A 201 -14.22 8.07 5.93
CA GLY A 201 -14.71 7.26 4.81
C GLY A 201 -14.29 5.79 4.93
N TYR A 202 -14.11 5.13 3.80
CA TYR A 202 -13.69 3.73 3.74
C TYR A 202 -12.16 3.63 3.75
N VAL A 203 -11.62 2.48 4.17
CA VAL A 203 -10.18 2.19 4.08
C VAL A 203 -9.93 0.84 3.44
N ILE A 204 -8.99 0.79 2.50
CA ILE A 204 -8.43 -0.44 1.94
C ILE A 204 -6.97 -0.54 2.35
N CYS A 205 -6.60 -1.66 2.94
CA CYS A 205 -5.23 -1.99 3.34
C CYS A 205 -4.70 -3.08 2.41
N ILE A 206 -3.56 -2.85 1.75
CA ILE A 206 -2.87 -3.84 0.91
C ILE A 206 -1.55 -4.20 1.58
N TYR A 207 -1.42 -5.45 2.01
CA TYR A 207 -0.32 -5.91 2.86
C TYR A 207 0.86 -6.41 2.05
N CYS A 208 2.06 -6.05 2.49
CA CYS A 208 3.33 -6.53 1.96
C CYS A 208 4.02 -7.44 3.00
N ASP A 209 4.81 -8.40 2.52
CA ASP A 209 5.44 -9.46 3.32
C ASP A 209 6.44 -8.93 4.36
N ASP A 210 7.34 -8.01 3.97
CA ASP A 210 8.31 -7.36 4.85
C ASP A 210 8.28 -5.84 4.64
N SER A 211 8.05 -5.10 5.73
CA SER A 211 8.05 -3.64 5.78
C SER A 211 9.41 -3.00 5.57
N TRP A 212 10.50 -3.73 5.75
CA TRP A 212 11.87 -3.24 5.55
C TRP A 212 12.51 -3.74 4.24
N ASP A 213 11.82 -4.61 3.48
CA ASP A 213 12.09 -4.78 2.04
C ASP A 213 11.59 -3.55 1.28
N ARG A 214 12.43 -2.51 1.29
CA ARG A 214 12.15 -1.23 0.62
C ARG A 214 11.89 -1.42 -0.88
N ASP A 215 12.54 -2.36 -1.54
CA ASP A 215 12.41 -2.55 -2.99
C ASP A 215 11.13 -3.33 -3.32
N GLY A 216 10.78 -4.35 -2.54
CA GLY A 216 9.47 -5.01 -2.60
C GLY A 216 8.31 -4.05 -2.33
N VAL A 217 8.34 -3.33 -1.21
CA VAL A 217 7.29 -2.34 -0.86
C VAL A 217 7.16 -1.24 -1.94
N GLY A 218 8.29 -0.81 -2.52
CA GLY A 218 8.32 0.10 -3.66
C GLY A 218 7.78 -0.49 -4.96
N LYS A 219 7.98 -1.80 -5.21
CA LYS A 219 7.40 -2.55 -6.34
C LYS A 219 5.88 -2.63 -6.22
N ALA A 220 5.34 -2.90 -5.03
CA ALA A 220 3.90 -2.77 -4.76
C ALA A 220 3.38 -1.38 -5.09
N PHE A 221 4.01 -0.32 -4.58
CA PHE A 221 3.56 1.05 -4.83
C PHE A 221 3.52 1.40 -6.32
N LYS A 222 4.60 1.09 -7.05
CA LYS A 222 4.69 1.32 -8.50
C LYS A 222 3.63 0.53 -9.26
N CYS A 223 3.30 -0.68 -8.83
CA CYS A 223 2.20 -1.48 -9.39
C CYS A 223 0.83 -0.84 -9.13
N LEU A 224 0.55 -0.36 -7.91
CA LEU A 224 -0.71 0.32 -7.58
C LEU A 224 -0.93 1.53 -8.50
N VAL A 225 0.10 2.37 -8.64
CA VAL A 225 0.02 3.60 -9.44
C VAL A 225 -0.12 3.28 -10.93
N ARG A 226 0.76 2.43 -11.49
CA ARG A 226 0.86 2.21 -12.95
C ARG A 226 -0.22 1.27 -13.51
N GLU A 227 -0.49 0.16 -12.82
CA GLU A 227 -1.36 -0.90 -13.34
C GLU A 227 -2.84 -0.70 -12.94
N LEU A 228 -3.09 -0.22 -11.71
CA LEU A 228 -4.45 -0.05 -11.17
C LEU A 228 -4.94 1.41 -11.24
N GLY A 229 -4.04 2.38 -11.40
CA GLY A 229 -4.37 3.81 -11.32
C GLY A 229 -4.72 4.26 -9.90
N LEU A 230 -4.05 3.70 -8.89
CA LEU A 230 -4.33 3.93 -7.46
C LEU A 230 -3.10 4.51 -6.75
N VAL A 231 -3.26 5.66 -6.09
CA VAL A 231 -2.19 6.29 -5.31
C VAL A 231 -2.44 6.06 -3.82
N SER A 232 -1.57 5.28 -3.17
CA SER A 232 -1.63 5.12 -1.72
C SER A 232 -1.16 6.38 -0.99
N SER A 233 -1.79 6.66 0.15
CA SER A 233 -1.48 7.82 1.00
C SER A 233 -0.15 7.61 1.76
N ALA A 234 0.01 6.42 2.35
CA ALA A 234 1.10 6.05 3.24
C ALA A 234 1.24 4.52 3.36
N TYR A 235 2.46 4.07 3.68
CA TYR A 235 2.76 2.71 4.12
C TYR A 235 2.97 2.70 5.64
N LYS A 236 2.25 1.86 6.37
CA LYS A 236 2.41 1.68 7.83
C LYS A 236 2.80 0.23 8.12
N SER A 237 3.89 0.03 8.87
CA SER A 237 4.27 -1.29 9.36
C SER A 237 3.28 -1.79 10.42
N ASP A 238 3.10 -3.11 10.50
CA ASP A 238 2.30 -3.72 11.56
C ASP A 238 2.99 -3.60 12.92
N ALA A 239 4.31 -3.57 12.95
CA ALA A 239 5.12 -3.13 14.09
C ALA A 239 4.66 -1.76 14.65
N ASN A 240 4.61 -0.71 13.82
CA ASN A 240 4.13 0.62 14.26
C ASN A 240 2.65 0.62 14.68
N THR A 241 1.87 -0.35 14.19
CA THR A 241 0.45 -0.50 14.56
C THR A 241 0.31 -1.15 15.93
N LEU A 242 1.06 -2.21 16.22
CA LEU A 242 1.10 -2.84 17.55
C LEU A 242 1.71 -1.92 18.63
N LEU A 243 2.68 -1.09 18.27
CA LEU A 243 3.31 -0.11 19.17
C LEU A 243 2.51 1.19 19.36
N GLY A 244 1.26 1.26 18.89
CA GLY A 244 0.40 2.43 19.09
C GLY A 244 0.88 3.72 18.41
N ILE A 245 1.80 3.64 17.45
CA ILE A 245 2.31 4.80 16.73
C ILE A 245 1.28 5.23 15.67
N ASP A 246 0.52 6.29 15.97
CA ASP A 246 -0.45 6.93 15.08
C ASP A 246 -0.08 8.40 14.76
N SER A 247 -0.94 9.11 14.04
CA SER A 247 -0.71 10.51 13.64
C SER A 247 -0.92 11.53 14.78
N LYS A 248 -1.45 11.10 15.93
CA LYS A 248 -1.69 11.90 17.15
C LYS A 248 -0.68 11.56 18.26
N HIS A 249 0.22 10.60 18.03
CA HIS A 249 1.17 10.09 19.01
C HIS A 249 2.08 11.17 19.59
N SER A 250 2.32 11.13 20.91
CA SER A 250 2.90 12.26 21.66
C SER A 250 4.37 12.58 21.39
N SER A 251 5.07 11.78 20.58
CA SER A 251 6.41 12.08 20.06
C SER A 251 6.39 13.01 18.82
N GLY A 252 5.24 13.15 18.14
CA GLY A 252 5.11 14.01 16.96
C GLY A 252 5.87 13.55 15.71
N ILE A 253 6.23 12.26 15.64
CA ILE A 253 6.80 11.65 14.42
C ILE A 253 5.69 11.30 13.42
N ARG A 254 6.07 11.05 12.16
CA ARG A 254 5.16 10.39 11.20
C ARG A 254 4.93 8.94 11.62
N SER A 255 3.69 8.47 11.54
CA SER A 255 3.36 7.06 11.82
C SER A 255 3.68 6.11 10.67
N SER A 256 3.85 6.66 9.46
CA SER A 256 4.17 5.91 8.25
C SER A 256 5.67 5.64 8.11
N LEU A 257 6.00 4.38 7.78
CA LEU A 257 7.38 4.02 7.45
C LEU A 257 7.76 4.58 6.07
N TYR A 258 6.86 4.50 5.08
CA TYR A 258 7.03 5.12 3.76
C TYR A 258 5.83 6.00 3.35
N GLY A 259 6.07 6.96 2.46
CA GLY A 259 5.06 7.78 1.80
C GLY A 259 5.18 7.72 0.27
N LYS A 260 4.17 8.24 -0.43
CA LYS A 260 4.10 8.20 -1.90
C LYS A 260 5.35 8.72 -2.63
N THR A 261 6.02 9.74 -2.08
CA THR A 261 7.23 10.33 -2.68
C THR A 261 8.53 9.56 -2.41
N ASP A 262 8.50 8.48 -1.62
CA ASP A 262 9.70 7.68 -1.33
C ASP A 262 10.05 6.73 -2.50
N PHE A 263 9.12 6.51 -3.45
CA PHE A 263 9.26 5.54 -4.54
C PHE A 263 9.01 6.08 -5.96
N MET A 264 8.29 7.19 -6.09
CA MET A 264 8.02 7.91 -7.34
C MET A 264 7.92 9.41 -7.01
N THR A 265 8.40 10.27 -7.89
CA THR A 265 8.16 11.72 -7.82
C THR A 265 6.67 12.04 -8.03
N LYS A 266 6.26 13.27 -7.70
CA LYS A 266 4.87 13.72 -7.94
C LYS A 266 4.52 13.63 -9.42
N ASP A 267 5.41 14.12 -10.27
CA ASP A 267 5.26 14.20 -11.72
C ASP A 267 5.18 12.79 -12.33
N GLU A 268 6.00 11.84 -11.88
CA GLU A 268 5.89 10.42 -12.30
C GLU A 268 4.58 9.77 -11.87
N ILE A 269 4.02 10.15 -10.72
CA ILE A 269 2.70 9.67 -10.27
C ILE A 269 1.61 10.25 -11.18
N GLU A 270 1.62 11.56 -11.41
CA GLU A 270 0.63 12.26 -12.23
C GLU A 270 0.64 11.74 -13.68
N GLN A 271 1.82 11.60 -14.29
CA GLN A 271 1.98 11.02 -15.64
C GLN A 271 1.49 9.57 -15.71
N ALA A 272 1.73 8.76 -14.68
CA ALA A 272 1.26 7.37 -14.65
C ALA A 272 -0.27 7.27 -14.50
N ILE A 273 -0.88 8.15 -13.70
CA ILE A 273 -2.35 8.21 -13.55
C ILE A 273 -3.01 8.69 -14.84
N GLU A 274 -2.50 9.75 -15.48
CA GLU A 274 -3.08 10.26 -16.73
C GLU A 274 -2.90 9.25 -17.89
N LYS A 275 -1.73 8.61 -18.00
CA LYS A 275 -1.51 7.50 -18.95
C LYS A 275 -2.53 6.39 -18.73
N ARG A 276 -2.75 5.99 -17.46
CA ARG A 276 -3.68 4.90 -17.14
C ARG A 276 -5.13 5.25 -17.42
N LYS A 277 -5.52 6.51 -17.21
CA LYS A 277 -6.83 7.03 -17.59
C LYS A 277 -7.01 7.02 -19.11
N ALA A 278 -6.03 7.53 -19.87
CA ALA A 278 -6.06 7.52 -21.33
C ALA A 278 -6.12 6.10 -21.92
N GLU A 279 -5.46 5.11 -21.30
CA GLU A 279 -5.57 3.68 -21.68
C GLU A 279 -6.98 3.10 -21.47
N LEU A 280 -7.72 3.57 -20.45
CA LEU A 280 -9.09 3.13 -20.16
C LEU A 280 -10.15 3.87 -21.02
N GLU A 281 -9.84 5.08 -21.47
CA GLU A 281 -10.69 5.88 -22.38
C GLU A 281 -10.43 5.59 -23.87
N ALA A 282 -9.33 4.93 -24.20
CA ALA A 282 -8.99 4.58 -25.58
C ALA A 282 -9.94 3.51 -26.16
N PRO A 283 -10.43 3.67 -27.41
CA PRO A 283 -11.26 2.65 -28.04
C PRO A 283 -10.48 1.36 -28.22
N VAL A 284 -11.07 0.24 -27.79
CA VAL A 284 -10.49 -1.11 -27.92
C VAL A 284 -10.22 -1.40 -29.40
N LYS A 285 -8.94 -1.39 -29.79
CA LYS A 285 -8.51 -1.78 -31.13
C LYS A 285 -8.67 -3.28 -31.30
N VAL A 286 -9.84 -3.71 -31.78
CA VAL A 286 -10.08 -5.09 -32.20
C VAL A 286 -9.01 -5.46 -33.24
N PRO A 287 -8.20 -6.52 -33.02
CA PRO A 287 -7.24 -6.96 -34.02
C PRO A 287 -7.98 -7.38 -35.29
N LYS A 288 -7.64 -6.77 -36.44
CA LYS A 288 -8.04 -7.34 -37.73
C LYS A 288 -7.40 -8.72 -37.86
N LYS A 289 -8.20 -9.77 -37.71
CA LYS A 289 -7.80 -11.13 -38.08
C LYS A 289 -7.41 -11.11 -39.55
N LEU A 290 -6.26 -11.69 -39.88
CA LEU A 290 -5.84 -11.85 -41.26
C LEU A 290 -6.78 -12.85 -41.95
N GLU A 291 -7.45 -12.41 -43.00
CA GLU A 291 -8.11 -13.27 -43.98
C GLU A 291 -7.16 -13.46 -45.17
N LYS A 292 -6.48 -14.62 -45.15
CA LYS A 292 -5.88 -15.42 -46.22
C LYS A 292 -5.71 -16.82 -45.58
N GLU A 293 -5.91 -17.96 -46.24
CA GLU A 293 -5.83 -18.24 -47.67
C GLU A 293 -7.14 -18.79 -48.28
N GLU A 294 -7.48 -18.32 -49.48
CA GLU A 294 -8.10 -19.15 -50.52
C GLU A 294 -7.03 -19.35 -51.59
N GLU A 295 -6.48 -20.56 -51.71
CA GLU A 295 -5.77 -21.03 -52.90
C GLU A 295 -6.05 -22.53 -53.07
N GLU A 296 -6.83 -22.82 -54.11
CA GLU A 296 -6.80 -23.98 -55.01
C GLU A 296 -5.99 -25.22 -54.59
N ASP A 297 -6.70 -26.35 -54.49
CA ASP A 297 -6.17 -27.68 -54.81
C ASP A 297 -7.10 -28.33 -55.84
N GLY A 298 -6.55 -29.04 -56.83
CA GLY A 298 -7.31 -29.48 -58.01
C GLY A 298 -6.74 -30.71 -58.71
N PHE A 299 -7.36 -31.89 -58.50
CA PHE A 299 -7.14 -33.12 -59.27
C PHE A 299 -8.24 -34.19 -59.00
N VAL A 300 -8.79 -34.98 -59.95
CA VAL A 300 -9.10 -34.78 -61.38
C VAL A 300 -10.14 -35.84 -61.87
N THR A 301 -10.93 -35.52 -62.92
CA THR A 301 -11.75 -36.40 -63.83
C THR A 301 -12.78 -37.42 -63.30
N ASP A 302 -14.02 -37.24 -63.79
CA ASP A 302 -14.92 -38.21 -64.46
C ASP A 302 -15.28 -39.58 -63.82
N GLU A 303 -16.57 -39.76 -63.51
CA GLU A 303 -17.30 -41.02 -63.74
C GLU A 303 -18.83 -40.78 -63.94
N ASP A 304 -19.45 -41.62 -64.78
CA ASP A 304 -20.76 -41.46 -65.45
C ASP A 304 -22.02 -41.20 -64.59
N SER A 305 -22.94 -40.37 -65.13
CA SER A 305 -24.36 -40.75 -65.24
C SER A 305 -25.08 -40.02 -66.39
N ASP A 306 -25.38 -40.75 -67.47
CA ASP A 306 -26.36 -40.35 -68.50
C ASP A 306 -27.77 -40.22 -67.90
N GLU A 307 -28.51 -39.15 -68.23
CA GLU A 307 -29.94 -39.28 -68.55
C GLU A 307 -30.49 -38.10 -69.39
N GLU A 308 -31.50 -38.42 -70.20
CA GLU A 308 -31.97 -37.77 -71.43
C GLU A 308 -32.29 -36.26 -71.45
N ALA A 309 -31.93 -35.63 -72.58
CA ALA A 309 -32.55 -34.40 -73.13
C ALA A 309 -33.90 -34.75 -73.86
N PRO A 310 -34.62 -33.88 -74.64
CA PRO A 310 -34.25 -32.56 -75.14
C PRO A 310 -35.40 -31.52 -75.40
N LYS A 311 -35.02 -30.39 -76.04
CA LYS A 311 -35.84 -29.39 -76.81
C LYS A 311 -36.49 -28.26 -75.95
N ALA A 312 -36.63 -27.00 -76.41
CA ALA A 312 -36.51 -26.45 -77.77
C ALA A 312 -36.02 -24.98 -77.87
N LYS A 313 -35.54 -24.64 -79.07
CA LYS A 313 -35.03 -23.36 -79.64
C LYS A 313 -35.88 -22.09 -79.45
N LYS A 314 -35.20 -20.92 -79.35
CA LYS A 314 -35.22 -19.74 -80.28
C LYS A 314 -34.42 -18.57 -79.65
N GLN A 315 -33.29 -18.07 -80.17
CA GLN A 315 -32.98 -17.40 -81.46
C GLN A 315 -33.33 -15.90 -81.52
N LYS A 316 -32.29 -15.04 -81.61
CA LYS A 316 -32.18 -13.67 -82.18
C LYS A 316 -30.93 -12.99 -81.57
N VAL A 317 -30.04 -12.29 -82.28
CA VAL A 317 -29.80 -12.06 -83.73
C VAL A 317 -28.31 -12.26 -83.97
#